data_AF-A0A5J4UL36-F1
#
_entry.id   AF-A0A5J4UL36-F1
#
_cell.length_a   1.000
_cell.length_b   1.000
_cell.length_c   1.000
_cell.angle_alpha   90.00
_cell.angle_beta   90.00
_cell.angle_gamma   90.00
#
_symmetry.space_group_name_H-M   'P 1'
#
loop_
_entity.id
_entity.type
_entity.pdbx_description
1 polymer ?
#
loop_
_entity_poly.entity_id
_entity_poly.type
_entity_poly.pdbx_seq_one_letter_code
_entity_poly.pdbx_strand_id
1 'polypeptide(L)'
;MQMQDSSQGRRRIFHIFIQRNIEGWNQKIIPFTKAKKDIIRASRSQLDDVILQNYQAFKEGVPCTIVLQFKPFDVKEKSFQLQLKKLMPKNIKNNIRKRTWIYKLNEDLIKLYDRLREEDQDTNEDANEDNNEQINV
;
A
#
# COMPACT_ATOMS: atom_id res chain seq x y z
N MET A 1 -19.55 47.68 5.06
CA MET A 1 -18.94 46.50 5.69
C MET A 1 -19.87 45.31 5.46
N GLN A 2 -19.72 44.59 4.34
CA GLN A 2 -20.57 43.44 4.02
C GLN A 2 -19.89 42.17 4.55
N MET A 3 -20.55 41.53 5.51
CA MET A 3 -20.17 40.20 5.99
C MET A 3 -20.42 39.21 4.85
N GLN A 4 -19.34 38.68 4.26
CA GLN A 4 -19.45 37.62 3.27
C GLN A 4 -19.89 36.34 3.97
N ASP A 5 -21.05 35.86 3.53
CA ASP A 5 -21.77 34.72 4.06
C ASP A 5 -20.96 33.42 3.81
N SER A 6 -20.25 32.95 4.82
CA SER A 6 -19.48 31.69 4.87
C SER A 6 -20.32 30.42 4.68
N SER A 7 -21.62 30.55 4.37
CA SER A 7 -22.58 29.47 4.15
C SER A 7 -22.56 28.88 2.72
N GLN A 8 -21.99 29.57 1.73
CA GLN A 8 -22.00 29.12 0.33
C GLN A 8 -21.06 27.92 0.04
N GLY A 9 -19.96 27.78 0.77
CA GLY A 9 -19.02 26.67 0.56
C GLY A 9 -19.59 25.31 0.98
N ARG A 10 -20.39 25.26 2.05
CA ARG A 10 -20.95 24.00 2.59
C ARG A 10 -22.05 23.43 1.68
N ARG A 11 -22.80 24.28 0.99
CA ARG A 11 -23.91 23.85 0.13
C ARG A 11 -23.46 23.21 -1.19
N ARG A 12 -22.25 23.52 -1.67
CA ARG A 12 -21.71 22.97 -2.93
C ARG A 12 -21.40 21.48 -2.85
N ILE A 13 -20.81 20.99 -1.75
CA ILE A 13 -20.44 19.57 -1.61
C ILE A 13 -21.67 18.66 -1.58
N PHE A 14 -22.72 19.07 -0.84
CA PHE A 14 -23.98 18.32 -0.78
C PHE A 14 -24.67 18.33 -2.14
N HIS A 15 -24.68 19.45 -2.84
CA HIS A 15 -25.29 19.53 -4.18
C HIS A 15 -24.59 18.60 -5.19
N ILE A 16 -23.25 18.62 -5.22
CA ILE A 16 -22.46 17.74 -6.09
C ILE A 16 -22.68 16.25 -5.74
N PHE A 17 -22.82 15.92 -4.45
CA PHE A 17 -23.02 14.53 -4.02
C PHE A 17 -24.44 14.02 -4.35
N ILE A 18 -25.46 14.86 -4.19
CA ILE A 18 -26.87 14.51 -4.44
C ILE A 18 -27.19 14.43 -5.94
N GLN A 19 -26.49 15.19 -6.79
CA GLN A 19 -26.70 15.18 -8.26
C GLN A 19 -25.99 14.03 -8.99
N ARG A 20 -25.15 13.25 -8.30
CA ARG A 20 -24.44 12.14 -8.95
C ARG A 20 -25.33 10.91 -9.07
N ASN A 21 -25.56 10.45 -10.30
CA ASN A 21 -26.16 9.15 -10.54
C ASN A 21 -25.22 8.05 -10.03
N ILE A 22 -25.69 7.26 -9.06
CA ILE A 22 -24.96 6.17 -8.39
C ILE A 22 -25.39 4.77 -8.86
N GLU A 23 -26.26 4.67 -9.86
CA GLU A 23 -26.79 3.39 -10.37
C GLU A 23 -25.67 2.45 -10.88
N GLY A 24 -24.55 3.00 -11.34
CA GLY A 24 -23.36 2.24 -11.76
C GLY A 24 -22.23 2.20 -10.72
N TRP A 25 -22.42 2.77 -9.53
CA TRP A 25 -21.33 2.89 -8.55
C TRP A 25 -21.08 1.54 -7.86
N ASN A 26 -19.95 0.93 -8.18
CA ASN A 26 -19.48 -0.25 -7.49
C ASN A 26 -18.49 0.14 -6.38
N GLN A 27 -18.94 0.06 -5.13
CA GLN A 27 -18.10 0.33 -3.94
C GLN A 27 -16.83 -0.54 -3.88
N LYS A 28 -16.79 -1.68 -4.59
CA LYS A 28 -15.58 -2.53 -4.64
C LYS A 28 -14.49 -1.96 -5.55
N ILE A 29 -14.82 -1.00 -6.41
CA ILE A 29 -13.91 -0.35 -7.37
C ILE A 29 -13.67 1.09 -6.90
N ILE A 30 -12.99 1.24 -5.76
CA ILE A 30 -12.53 2.56 -5.31
C ILE A 30 -11.12 2.77 -5.88
N PRO A 31 -10.93 3.66 -6.88
CA PRO A 31 -9.63 3.89 -7.48
C PRO A 31 -8.61 4.36 -6.43
N PHE A 32 -7.35 3.93 -6.58
CA PHE A 32 -6.24 4.35 -5.72
C PHE A 32 -5.78 5.76 -6.06
N THR A 33 -6.55 6.76 -5.66
CA THR A 33 -6.17 8.17 -5.81
C THR A 33 -4.91 8.48 -5.01
N LYS A 34 -4.18 9.55 -5.39
CA LYS A 34 -2.97 9.99 -4.67
C LYS A 34 -3.20 10.12 -3.16
N ALA A 35 -4.32 10.72 -2.77
CA ALA A 35 -4.72 10.84 -1.37
C ALA A 35 -4.88 9.47 -0.68
N LYS A 36 -5.49 8.49 -1.35
CA LYS A 36 -5.63 7.13 -0.81
C LYS A 36 -4.27 6.43 -0.65
N LYS A 37 -3.36 6.58 -1.62
CA LYS A 37 -1.97 6.08 -1.53
C LYS A 37 -1.22 6.69 -0.35
N ASP A 38 -1.36 7.99 -0.16
CA ASP A 38 -0.67 8.71 0.92
C ASP A 38 -1.22 8.32 2.30
N ILE A 39 -2.54 8.15 2.44
CA ILE A 39 -3.17 7.63 3.68
C ILE A 39 -2.64 6.23 3.99
N ILE A 40 -2.59 5.34 3.00
CA ILE A 40 -2.10 3.97 3.19
C ILE A 40 -0.62 3.98 3.55
N ARG A 41 0.20 4.79 2.88
CA ARG A 41 1.62 4.96 3.20
C ARG A 41 1.82 5.47 4.62
N ALA A 42 1.04 6.46 5.05
CA ALA A 42 1.10 6.99 6.42
C ALA A 42 0.61 5.98 7.48
N SER A 43 -0.24 5.03 7.07
CA SER A 43 -0.80 4.01 7.96
C SER A 43 0.05 2.73 8.05
N ARG A 44 1.10 2.61 7.21
CA ARG A 44 1.98 1.44 7.20
C ARG A 44 2.83 1.37 8.47
N SER A 45 3.01 0.15 8.97
CA SER A 45 3.98 -0.10 10.03
C SER A 45 5.39 -0.28 9.45
N GLN A 46 6.40 -0.05 10.29
CA GLN A 46 7.80 -0.32 9.92
C GLN A 46 8.03 -1.78 9.49
N LEU A 47 7.21 -2.71 10.00
CA LEU A 47 7.26 -4.12 9.60
C LEU A 47 6.71 -4.32 8.18
N ASP A 48 5.62 -3.63 7.83
CA ASP A 48 5.05 -3.69 6.48
C ASP A 48 6.05 -3.17 5.45
N ASP A 49 6.80 -2.11 5.77
CA ASP A 49 7.85 -1.59 4.90
C ASP A 49 9.00 -2.60 4.70
N VAL A 50 9.42 -3.30 5.76
CA VAL A 50 10.42 -4.38 5.66
C VAL A 50 9.91 -5.54 4.80
N ILE A 51 8.64 -5.91 4.94
CA ILE A 51 8.01 -6.97 4.15
C ILE A 51 7.93 -6.55 2.68
N LEU A 52 7.53 -5.32 2.38
CA LEU A 52 7.47 -4.79 1.02
C LEU A 52 8.84 -4.76 0.35
N GLN A 53 9.89 -4.31 1.07
CA GLN A 53 11.27 -4.29 0.55
C GLN A 53 11.80 -5.69 0.24
N ASN A 54 11.44 -6.69 1.05
CA ASN A 54 11.94 -8.07 0.94
C ASN A 54 10.83 -9.04 0.46
N TYR A 55 9.87 -8.53 -0.31
CA TYR A 55 8.61 -9.24 -0.59
C TYR A 55 8.82 -10.62 -1.20
N GLN A 56 9.69 -10.75 -2.20
CA GLN A 56 9.99 -12.02 -2.86
C GLN A 56 10.55 -13.05 -1.87
N ALA A 57 11.46 -12.63 -0.99
CA ALA A 57 12.04 -13.50 0.02
C ALA A 57 10.96 -14.01 1.00
N PHE A 58 10.06 -13.14 1.46
CA PHE A 58 8.94 -13.52 2.33
C PHE A 58 7.88 -14.39 1.63
N LYS A 59 7.72 -14.25 0.31
CA LYS A 59 6.85 -15.10 -0.53
C LYS A 59 7.40 -16.53 -0.64
N GLU A 60 8.71 -16.68 -0.85
CA GLU A 60 9.39 -17.98 -0.93
C GLU A 60 9.61 -18.64 0.44
N GLY A 61 9.71 -17.82 1.49
CA GLY A 61 9.90 -18.21 2.88
C GLY A 61 11.34 -18.00 3.36
N VAL A 62 11.51 -17.11 4.34
CA VAL A 62 12.83 -16.71 4.85
C VAL A 62 13.19 -17.46 6.14
N PRO A 63 14.40 -18.03 6.27
CA PRO A 63 14.87 -18.62 7.52
C PRO A 63 14.90 -17.63 8.69
N CYS A 64 14.54 -18.08 9.89
CA CYS A 64 14.52 -17.23 11.10
C CYS A 64 15.85 -16.53 11.37
N THR A 65 16.98 -17.16 11.02
CA THR A 65 18.33 -16.59 11.18
C THR A 65 18.57 -15.37 10.29
N ILE A 66 17.99 -15.36 9.09
CA ILE A 66 18.15 -14.29 8.11
C ILE A 66 17.14 -13.16 8.38
N VAL A 67 15.92 -13.50 8.79
CA VAL A 67 14.87 -12.50 9.06
C VAL A 67 15.30 -11.44 10.08
N LEU A 68 16.11 -11.81 11.08
CA LEU A 68 16.60 -10.84 12.08
C LEU A 68 17.51 -9.76 11.49
N GLN A 69 18.13 -10.02 10.34
CA GLN A 69 18.96 -9.03 9.63
C GLN A 69 18.12 -7.94 8.97
N PHE A 70 16.82 -8.19 8.73
CA PHE A 70 15.89 -7.20 8.17
C PHE A 70 15.28 -6.28 9.23
N LYS A 71 15.70 -6.42 10.49
CA LYS A 71 15.17 -5.62 11.60
C LYS A 71 15.54 -4.14 11.41
N PRO A 72 14.58 -3.21 11.48
CA PRO A 72 14.86 -1.78 11.50
C PRO A 72 15.76 -1.42 12.69
N PHE A 73 16.64 -0.43 12.54
CA PHE A 73 17.58 -0.04 13.60
C PHE A 73 16.87 0.30 14.91
N ASP A 74 15.80 1.09 14.84
CA ASP A 74 15.05 1.62 15.98
C ASP A 74 14.20 0.58 16.72
N VAL A 75 13.98 -0.61 16.15
CA VAL A 75 13.10 -1.63 16.72
C VAL A 75 13.90 -2.62 17.56
N LYS A 76 13.42 -2.90 18.78
CA LYS A 76 13.96 -3.97 19.64
C LYS A 76 13.67 -5.34 19.02
N GLU A 77 14.66 -6.22 19.04
CA GLU A 77 14.57 -7.55 18.41
C GLU A 77 13.38 -8.38 18.91
N LYS A 78 13.13 -8.41 20.23
CA LYS A 78 11.98 -9.12 20.80
C LYS A 78 10.63 -8.59 20.29
N SER A 79 10.53 -7.27 20.07
CA SER A 79 9.32 -6.65 19.52
C SER A 79 9.13 -7.03 18.05
N PHE A 80 10.20 -6.98 17.26
CA PHE A 80 10.19 -7.39 15.87
C PHE A 80 9.76 -8.85 15.69
N GLN A 81 10.34 -9.76 16.48
CA GLN A 81 9.95 -11.18 16.47
C GLN A 81 8.48 -11.39 16.87
N LEU A 82 7.97 -10.61 17.83
CA LEU A 82 6.57 -10.71 18.26
C LEU A 82 5.61 -10.23 17.17
N GLN A 83 5.93 -9.10 16.52
CA GLN A 83 5.11 -8.57 15.41
C GLN A 83 5.12 -9.53 14.21
N LEU A 84 6.28 -10.09 13.86
CA LEU A 84 6.38 -11.13 12.84
C LEU A 84 5.50 -12.33 13.18
N LYS A 85 5.60 -12.85 14.41
CA LYS A 85 4.78 -13.99 14.87
C LYS A 85 3.28 -13.68 14.79
N LYS A 86 2.88 -12.42 15.03
CA LYS A 86 1.48 -11.98 14.94
C LYS A 86 0.98 -11.97 13.48
N LEU A 87 1.79 -11.47 12.55
CA LEU A 87 1.39 -11.40 11.13
C LEU A 87 1.50 -12.76 10.43
N MET A 88 2.53 -13.54 10.74
CA MET A 88 2.86 -14.77 10.06
C MET A 88 3.43 -15.80 11.05
N PRO A 89 2.72 -16.92 11.29
CA PRO A 89 3.24 -17.97 12.14
C PRO A 89 4.47 -18.65 11.50
N LYS A 90 5.39 -19.11 12.36
CA LYS A 90 6.56 -19.87 11.91
C LYS A 90 6.12 -21.20 11.30
N ASN A 91 6.64 -21.51 10.12
CA ASN A 91 6.46 -22.80 9.47
C ASN A 91 7.77 -23.58 9.45
N ILE A 92 7.69 -24.91 9.48
CA ILE A 92 8.86 -25.78 9.31
C ILE A 92 8.99 -26.10 7.83
N LYS A 93 10.14 -25.76 7.23
CA LYS A 93 10.50 -26.26 5.90
C LYS A 93 11.44 -27.44 6.09
N ASN A 94 11.00 -28.61 5.63
CA ASN A 94 11.84 -29.80 5.56
C ASN A 94 12.73 -29.67 4.33
N ASN A 95 14.01 -29.39 4.53
CA ASN A 95 15.02 -29.66 3.50
C ASN A 95 15.62 -31.04 3.77
N ILE A 96 16.04 -31.73 2.70
CA ILE A 96 16.46 -33.14 2.65
C ILE A 96 17.37 -33.59 3.82
N ARG A 97 18.15 -32.68 4.42
CA ARG A 97 19.04 -32.96 5.56
C ARG A 97 18.76 -32.18 6.86
N LYS A 98 17.93 -31.12 6.85
CA LYS A 98 17.74 -30.24 8.03
C LYS A 98 16.34 -29.64 8.08
N ARG A 99 15.73 -29.61 9.28
CA ARG A 99 14.51 -28.84 9.56
C ARG A 99 14.90 -27.39 9.83
N THR A 100 14.39 -26.47 9.03
CA THR A 100 14.62 -25.03 9.22
C THR A 100 13.30 -24.33 9.47
N TRP A 101 13.27 -23.49 10.50
CA TRP A 101 12.12 -22.62 10.78
C TRP A 101 12.14 -21.41 9.84
N ILE A 102 11.06 -21.23 9.10
CA ILE A 102 10.90 -20.14 8.15
C ILE A 102 9.69 -19.26 8.51
N TYR A 103 9.77 -17.98 8.14
CA TYR A 103 8.63 -17.09 8.05
C TYR A 103 8.20 -16.99 6.60
N LYS A 104 6.91 -17.21 6.32
CA LYS A 104 6.34 -17.18 4.97
C LYS A 104 5.02 -16.42 4.99
N LEU A 105 4.78 -15.60 3.97
CA LEU A 105 3.48 -14.94 3.79
C LEU A 105 2.38 -15.97 3.50
N ASN A 106 1.23 -15.76 4.14
CA ASN A 106 0.00 -16.47 3.81
C ASN A 106 -0.56 -15.96 2.47
N GLU A 107 -1.38 -16.76 1.80
CA GLU A 107 -1.96 -16.40 0.50
C GLU A 107 -2.77 -15.10 0.54
N ASP A 108 -3.49 -14.83 1.64
CA ASP A 108 -4.26 -13.59 1.78
C ASP A 108 -3.36 -12.36 1.91
N LEU A 109 -2.23 -12.51 2.60
CA LEU A 109 -1.23 -11.44 2.71
C LEU A 109 -0.52 -11.24 1.37
N ILE A 110 -0.22 -12.31 0.64
CA ILE A 110 0.33 -12.24 -0.73
C ILE A 110 -0.60 -11.42 -1.62
N LYS A 111 -1.91 -11.72 -1.64
CA LYS A 111 -2.91 -10.95 -2.42
C LYS A 111 -2.98 -9.48 -2.00
N LEU A 112 -2.88 -9.20 -0.69
CA LEU A 112 -2.87 -7.83 -0.18
C LEU A 112 -1.64 -7.05 -0.66
N TYR A 113 -0.45 -7.65 -0.51
CA TYR A 113 0.81 -7.02 -0.88
C TYR A 113 1.03 -6.94 -2.40
N ASP A 114 0.53 -7.91 -3.18
CA ASP A 114 0.54 -7.83 -4.65
C ASP A 114 -0.29 -6.63 -5.12
N ARG A 115 -1.50 -6.44 -4.58
CA ARG A 115 -2.33 -5.26 -4.88
C ARG A 115 -1.63 -3.94 -4.53
N LEU A 116 -1.03 -3.87 -3.33
CA LEU A 116 -0.29 -2.69 -2.90
C LEU A 116 0.90 -2.37 -3.82
N ARG A 117 1.56 -3.40 -4.37
CA ARG A 117 2.71 -3.24 -5.27
C ARG A 117 2.31 -2.85 -6.69
N GLU A 118 1.27 -3.48 -7.25
CA GLU A 118 0.76 -3.15 -8.58
C GLU A 118 0.29 -1.68 -8.65
N GLU A 119 -0.30 -1.16 -7.58
CA GLU A 119 -0.83 0.21 -7.53
C GLU A 119 0.24 1.28 -7.24
N ASP A 120 1.40 0.92 -6.68
CA ASP A 120 2.56 1.83 -6.55
C ASP A 120 3.35 1.95 -7.88
N GLN A 121 3.09 1.07 -8.86
CA GLN A 121 3.71 1.05 -10.20
C GLN A 121 3.00 1.92 -11.24
N ASP A 122 2.26 2.96 -10.80
CA ASP A 122 1.81 4.03 -11.70
C ASP A 122 3.04 4.79 -12.21
N THR A 123 3.60 4.23 -13.27
CA THR A 123 4.65 4.82 -14.07
C THR A 123 4.05 6.01 -14.77
N ASN A 124 4.70 7.13 -14.57
CA ASN A 124 4.63 8.35 -15.36
C ASN A 124 4.30 8.06 -16.85
N GLU A 125 3.04 8.24 -17.26
CA GLU A 125 2.66 8.42 -18.67
C GLU A 125 2.30 9.89 -18.96
N ASP A 126 2.63 10.82 -18.05
CA ASP A 126 2.52 12.26 -18.29
C ASP A 126 3.87 12.85 -18.71
N ALA A 127 4.36 12.48 -19.89
CA ALA A 127 5.44 13.20 -20.59
C ALA A 127 5.41 12.90 -22.10
N ASN A 128 4.44 13.48 -22.82
CA ASN A 128 4.36 13.73 -24.27
C ASN A 128 2.92 14.23 -24.54
N GLU A 129 2.58 15.38 -25.11
CA GLU A 129 3.24 16.45 -25.86
C GLU A 129 2.45 17.75 -25.61
N ASP A 130 3.00 18.71 -24.88
CA ASP A 130 2.66 20.12 -25.09
C ASP A 130 3.67 20.65 -26.10
N ASN A 131 3.31 20.70 -27.39
CA ASN A 131 3.91 21.57 -28.42
C ASN A 131 3.08 21.49 -29.71
N ASN A 132 2.05 22.34 -29.84
CA ASN A 132 1.80 22.97 -31.14
C ASN A 132 1.02 24.29 -30.97
N GLU A 133 1.74 25.34 -30.55
CA GLU A 133 1.48 26.66 -31.10
C GLU A 133 1.90 26.63 -32.59
N GLN A 134 0.94 26.57 -33.51
CA GLN A 134 1.13 27.06 -34.86
C GLN A 134 0.06 28.09 -35.19
N ILE A 135 0.50 29.32 -34.96
CA ILE A 135 0.18 30.54 -35.69
C ILE A 135 0.57 30.36 -37.18
N ASN A 136 -0.14 31.07 -38.07
CA ASN A 136 -0.14 31.08 -39.56
C ASN A 136 -0.99 29.98 -40.23
N VAL A 137 -1.99 30.26 -41.08
CA VAL A 137 -2.18 31.36 -42.08
C VAL A 137 -3.63 31.84 -42.09
#